data_AF-A0A9P9G059-F1
#
_entry.id   AF-A0A9P9G059-F1
#
_cell.length_a   1.000
_cell.length_b   1.000
_cell.length_c   1.000
_cell.angle_alpha   90.00
_cell.angle_beta   90.00
_cell.angle_gamma   90.00
#
_symmetry.space_group_name_H-M   'P 1'
#
loop_
_entity.id
_entity.type
_entity.pdbx_description
1 polymer ?
#
loop_
_entity_poly.entity_id
_entity_poly.type
_entity_poly.pdbx_seq_one_letter_code
_entity_poly.pdbx_strand_id
1 'polypeptide(L)' 'RGEKKRGKWNKEEDRRIIKLRKKGKSWEDISSQLPGRTKVACSRHYDQYLSGRT' A
#
# COMPACT_ATOMS: atom_id res chain seq x y z
N ARG A 1 -13.98 17.15 8.85
CA ARG A 1 -13.15 16.72 7.69
C ARG A 1 -13.27 15.21 7.61
N GLY A 2 -14.17 14.73 6.74
CA GLY A 2 -14.72 13.37 6.78
C GLY A 2 -13.65 12.28 6.77
N GLU A 3 -13.72 11.43 7.78
CA GLU A 3 -13.03 10.17 7.92
C GLU A 3 -13.37 9.32 6.70
N LYS A 4 -12.48 9.36 5.69
CA LYS A 4 -12.62 8.52 4.51
C LYS A 4 -12.56 7.09 5.03
N LYS A 5 -13.71 6.40 4.96
CA LYS A 5 -13.88 4.96 5.09
C LYS A 5 -12.96 4.29 4.07
N ARG A 6 -11.69 4.22 4.45
CA ARG A 6 -10.59 3.66 3.71
C ARG A 6 -10.88 2.16 3.64
N GLY A 7 -11.16 1.66 2.44
CA GLY A 7 -11.29 0.22 2.23
C GLY A 7 -10.12 -0.48 2.89
N LYS A 8 -10.42 -1.27 3.94
CA LYS A 8 -9.46 -1.77 4.93
C LYS A 8 -8.25 -2.37 4.22
N TRP A 9 -7.13 -1.66 4.21
CA TRP A 9 -5.85 -2.30 3.94
C TRP A 9 -5.55 -3.13 5.16
N ASN A 10 -5.36 -4.42 4.96
CA ASN A 10 -5.04 -5.30 6.05
C ASN A 10 -3.59 -5.07 6.46
N LYS A 11 -3.30 -5.28 7.75
CA LYS A 11 -1.93 -5.26 8.26
C LYS A 11 -1.01 -6.23 7.51
N GLU A 12 -1.54 -7.28 6.87
CA GLU A 12 -0.77 -8.13 5.96
C GLU A 12 -0.39 -7.46 4.65
N GLU A 13 -1.30 -6.71 4.04
CA GLU A 13 -1.05 -5.96 2.81
C GLU A 13 -0.03 -4.85 3.08
N ASP A 14 -0.18 -4.14 4.20
CA ASP A 14 0.78 -3.12 4.66
C ASP A 14 2.16 -3.72 4.90
N ARG A 15 2.24 -4.85 5.61
CA ARG A 15 3.51 -5.55 5.84
C ARG A 15 4.14 -6.00 4.53
N ARG A 16 3.35 -6.47 3.56
CA ARG A 16 3.86 -6.83 2.22
C ARG A 16 4.43 -5.59 1.52
N ILE A 17 3.66 -4.52 1.46
CA ILE A 17 4.04 -3.25 0.84
C ILE A 17 5.33 -2.71 1.48
N ILE A 18 5.41 -2.61 2.80
CA ILE A 18 6.59 -2.12 3.54
C ILE A 18 7.79 -3.04 3.30
N LYS A 19 7.61 -4.35 3.41
CA LYS A 19 8.70 -5.34 3.25
C LYS A 19 9.28 -5.30 1.82
N LEU A 20 8.41 -5.22 0.83
CA LEU A 20 8.81 -5.17 -0.58
C LEU A 20 9.41 -3.81 -0.93
N ARG A 21 8.84 -2.71 -0.42
CA ARG A 21 9.40 -1.38 -0.60
C ARG A 21 10.77 -1.23 0.07
N LYS A 22 10.95 -1.80 1.26
CA LYS A 22 12.24 -1.88 1.96
C LYS A 22 13.26 -2.75 1.21
N LYS A 23 12.80 -3.73 0.43
CA LYS A 23 13.63 -4.50 -0.51
C LYS A 23 13.92 -3.76 -1.83
N GLY A 24 13.43 -2.54 -2.04
CA GLY A 24 13.60 -1.79 -3.28
C GLY A 24 12.75 -2.31 -4.44
N LYS A 25 11.70 -3.09 -4.17
CA LYS A 25 10.80 -3.61 -5.21
C LYS A 25 9.88 -2.52 -5.76
N SER A 26 9.60 -2.62 -7.05
CA SER A 26 8.64 -1.78 -7.76
C SER A 26 7.20 -2.12 -7.36
N TRP A 27 6.28 -1.17 -7.56
CA TRP A 27 4.85 -1.36 -7.26
C TRP A 27 4.22 -2.50 -8.07
N GLU A 28 4.79 -2.85 -9.22
CA GLU A 28 4.35 -3.97 -10.06
C GLU A 28 4.54 -5.31 -9.35
N ASP A 29 5.75 -5.57 -8.84
CA ASP A 29 6.07 -6.74 -7.99
C ASP A 29 5.15 -6.82 -6.76
N ILE A 30 4.82 -5.67 -6.17
CA ILE A 30 3.96 -5.58 -4.98
C ILE A 30 2.52 -5.92 -5.34
N SER A 31 1.99 -5.37 -6.43
CA SER A 31 0.64 -5.68 -6.90
C SER A 31 0.49 -7.11 -7.37
N SER A 32 1.54 -7.71 -7.92
CA SER A 32 1.56 -9.12 -8.31
C SER A 32 1.36 -10.06 -7.11
N GLN A 33 1.80 -9.64 -5.92
CA GLN A 33 1.61 -10.39 -4.67
C GLN A 33 0.29 -10.08 -3.95
N LEU A 34 -0.50 -9.13 -4.45
CA LEU A 34 -1.76 -8.69 -3.85
C LEU A 34 -2.89 -8.83 -4.89
N PRO A 35 -3.46 -10.05 -5.06
CA PRO A 35 -4.58 -10.24 -5.97
C PRO A 35 -5.76 -9.36 -5.51
N GLY A 36 -6.17 -8.40 -6.35
CA GLY A 36 -7.21 -7.42 -6.02
C GLY A 36 -6.71 -6.02 -5.67
N ARG A 37 -5.40 -5.78 -5.59
CA ARG A 37 -4.81 -4.44 -5.41
C ARG A 37 -3.90 -4.07 -6.57
N THR A 38 -4.25 -3.03 -7.31
CA THR A 38 -3.42 -2.51 -8.40
C THR A 38 -2.19 -1.77 -7.86
N LYS A 39 -1.09 -1.76 -8.64
CA LYS A 39 0.14 -1.00 -8.35
C LYS A 39 -0.13 0.47 -7.96
N VAL A 40 -1.10 1.10 -8.62
CA VAL A 40 -1.54 2.48 -8.35
C VAL A 40 -2.15 2.62 -6.95
N ALA A 41 -2.95 1.65 -6.52
CA ALA A 41 -3.56 1.64 -5.19
C ALA A 41 -2.48 1.46 -4.11
N CYS A 42 -1.49 0.59 -4.34
CA CYS A 42 -0.38 0.36 -3.41
C CYS A 42 0.48 1.61 -3.24
N SER A 43 0.86 2.27 -4.34
CA SER A 43 1.65 3.51 -4.29
C SER A 43 0.90 4.63 -3.57
N ARG A 44 -0.39 4.80 -3.86
CA ARG A 44 -1.22 5.81 -3.21
C ARG A 44 -1.42 5.52 -1.71
N HIS A 45 -1.54 4.24 -1.35
CA HIS A 45 -1.65 3.82 0.04
C HIS A 45 -0.35 4.07 0.81
N TYR A 46 0.79 3.69 0.23
CA TYR A 46 2.10 3.96 0.81
C TYR A 46 2.33 5.47 1.00
N ASP A 47 2.02 6.29 0.00
CA ASP A 47 2.17 7.74 0.11
C ASP A 47 1.23 8.34 1.18
N GLN A 48 -0.02 7.90 1.23
CA GLN A 48 -1.04 8.50 2.10
C GLN A 48 -1.04 7.96 3.55
N TYR A 49 -0.41 6.81 3.82
CA TYR A 49 -0.38 6.19 5.17
C TYR A 49 1.00 5.88 5.70
N LEU A 50 1.94 5.50 4.83
CA LEU A 50 3.29 5.08 5.23
C LEU A 50 4.30 6.23 5.12
N SER A 51 4.05 7.22 4.25
CA SER A 51 4.90 8.40 4.04
C SER A 51 4.58 9.57 5.00
N GLY A 52 3.54 9.48 5.82
CA GLY A 52 3.32 10.46 6.90
C GLY A 52 2.88 11.85 6.44
N ARG A 53 1.82 11.96 5.63
CA ARG A 53 1.02 13.20 5.52
C ARG A 53 -0.34 13.04 6.21
N THR A 54 -0.28 12.91 7.53
CA THR A 54 -1.28 13.40 8.49
C THR A 54 -0.52 13.81 9.73
#